data_AF-A0A4P7C3G0-F1
#
_entry.id   AF-A0A4P7C3G0-F1
#
_cell.length_a   1.000
_cell.length_b   1.000
_cell.length_c   1.000
_cell.angle_alpha   90.00
_cell.angle_beta   90.00
_cell.angle_gamma   90.00
#
_symmetry.space_group_name_H-M   'P 1'
#
loop_
_entity.id
_entity.type
_entity.pdbx_description
1 polymer ?
#
loop_
_entity_poly.entity_id
_entity_poly.type
_entity_poly.pdbx_seq_one_letter_code
_entity_poly.pdbx_strand_id
1 'polypeptide(L)'
;MSWRETLGMLGVTPHTEHASTRNSHNTQKSPGSNPSATRTASADKDSVAADSLTQFTHNSQKPPEPDPSADYADYVNSASRNRDSEQADSQLLEALAEACRGLPITPGEVREAFTPEDIEEWHNGCLPQDTLATFAQALVQRREMDKGKRPALYTEPASCQHCGPVWLWFSGEVQGCPWCWNRIANRPIPRPQPVRCGGCAHFQRIDHPHLGHCAQGEPEGISGLWDTDRRHCERYLPRPEAPNDSHSRWKGLEIKGEFSK
;
A
#
# COMPACT_ATOMS: atom_id res chain seq x y z
N MET A 1 -6.60 -6.97 1.87
CA MET A 1 -6.49 -6.27 0.57
C MET A 1 -7.19 -7.15 -0.43
N SER A 2 -8.13 -6.62 -1.20
CA SER A 2 -8.82 -7.40 -2.24
C SER A 2 -7.85 -7.75 -3.37
N TRP A 3 -8.16 -8.79 -4.15
CA TRP A 3 -7.41 -9.14 -5.36
C TRP A 3 -7.23 -7.94 -6.31
N ARG A 4 -8.24 -7.07 -6.43
CA ARG A 4 -8.19 -5.87 -7.29
C ARG A 4 -7.13 -4.87 -6.85
N GLU A 5 -7.04 -4.64 -5.54
CA GLU A 5 -6.05 -3.74 -4.96
C GLU A 5 -4.64 -4.30 -5.22
N THR A 6 -4.46 -5.61 -4.99
CA THR A 6 -3.18 -6.30 -5.19
C THR A 6 -2.71 -6.22 -6.65
N LEU A 7 -3.59 -6.48 -7.62
CA LEU A 7 -3.25 -6.37 -9.03
C LEU A 7 -2.99 -4.92 -9.45
N GLY A 8 -3.82 -3.98 -8.96
CA GLY A 8 -3.67 -2.55 -9.22
C GLY A 8 -2.32 -2.01 -8.73
N MET A 9 -1.84 -2.45 -7.56
CA MET A 9 -0.53 -2.04 -7.04
C MET A 9 0.65 -2.50 -7.93
N LEU A 10 0.50 -3.61 -8.63
CA LEU A 10 1.53 -4.15 -9.51
C LEU A 10 1.41 -3.63 -10.95
N GLY A 11 0.42 -2.78 -11.24
CA GLY A 11 0.13 -2.30 -12.59
C GLY A 11 -0.37 -3.42 -13.52
N VAL A 12 -0.87 -4.52 -12.95
CA VAL A 12 -1.39 -5.64 -13.72
C VAL A 12 -2.87 -5.39 -13.98
N THR A 13 -3.20 -4.98 -15.20
CA THR A 13 -4.60 -4.92 -15.62
C THR A 13 -5.04 -6.33 -16.01
N PRO A 14 -6.06 -6.93 -15.35
CA PRO A 14 -6.60 -8.19 -15.82
C PRO A 14 -7.04 -8.02 -17.28
N HIS A 15 -6.71 -9.00 -18.11
CA HIS A 15 -7.22 -9.06 -19.48
C HIS A 15 -8.72 -9.34 -19.41
N THR A 16 -9.52 -8.29 -19.22
CA THR A 16 -10.96 -8.39 -19.45
C THR A 16 -11.13 -8.48 -20.95
N GLU A 17 -11.14 -9.70 -21.49
CA GLU A 17 -11.69 -9.97 -22.81
C GLU A 17 -13.19 -9.66 -22.75
N HIS A 18 -13.54 -8.37 -22.77
CA HIS A 18 -14.82 -8.00 -23.29
C HIS A 18 -14.81 -8.46 -24.74
N ALA A 19 -15.56 -9.53 -25.02
CA ALA A 19 -16.06 -9.88 -26.34
C ALA A 19 -16.90 -8.69 -26.85
N SER A 20 -16.20 -7.63 -27.23
CA SER A 20 -16.77 -6.46 -27.85
C SER A 20 -16.92 -6.84 -29.31
N THR A 21 -18.11 -7.32 -29.68
CA THR A 21 -18.55 -7.35 -31.07
C THR A 21 -18.59 -5.91 -31.58
N ARG A 22 -17.41 -5.37 -31.93
CA ARG A 22 -17.25 -4.01 -32.40
C ARG A 22 -17.37 -4.00 -33.92
N ASN A 23 -18.59 -3.70 -34.33
CA ASN A 23 -18.97 -3.32 -35.67
C ASN A 23 -18.09 -2.14 -36.13
N SER A 24 -17.43 -2.29 -37.28
CA SER A 24 -16.44 -1.34 -37.77
C SER A 24 -17.09 -0.26 -38.63
N HIS A 25 -17.47 0.87 -38.04
CA HIS A 25 -17.59 2.16 -38.75
C HIS A 25 -17.48 3.30 -37.75
N ASN A 26 -16.44 4.13 -37.85
CA ASN A 26 -16.57 5.51 -38.32
C ASN A 26 -15.30 6.33 -38.01
N THR A 27 -14.91 7.14 -38.99
CA THR A 27 -13.79 8.08 -39.00
C THR A 27 -14.24 9.42 -38.43
N GLN A 28 -13.40 10.11 -37.63
CA GLN A 28 -13.05 11.54 -37.76
C GLN A 28 -12.69 12.25 -36.42
N LYS A 29 -11.48 12.83 -36.44
CA LYS A 29 -11.16 14.26 -36.19
C LYS A 29 -11.27 14.84 -34.75
N SER A 30 -10.10 15.08 -34.15
CA SER A 30 -9.82 16.06 -33.07
C SER A 30 -10.02 17.53 -33.56
N PRO A 31 -9.89 18.62 -32.77
CA PRO A 31 -9.40 18.76 -31.38
C PRO A 31 -10.22 19.76 -30.50
N GLY A 32 -9.83 19.94 -29.22
CA GLY A 32 -10.10 21.20 -28.50
C GLY A 32 -10.31 21.13 -26.99
N SER A 33 -9.35 21.72 -26.27
CA SER A 33 -9.55 22.70 -25.17
C SER A 33 -10.01 22.23 -23.77
N ASN A 34 -9.15 22.57 -22.80
CA ASN A 34 -9.39 22.61 -21.34
C ASN A 34 -10.63 23.46 -20.97
N PRO A 35 -11.19 23.23 -19.77
CA PRO A 35 -11.10 24.32 -18.79
C PRO A 35 -10.80 23.89 -17.34
N SER A 36 -10.21 24.88 -16.65
CA SER A 36 -10.01 25.01 -15.22
C SER A 36 -11.21 24.60 -14.37
N ALA A 37 -10.94 23.90 -13.26
CA ALA A 37 -11.88 23.72 -12.17
C ALA A 37 -11.30 24.30 -10.87
N THR A 38 -11.86 25.43 -10.48
CA THR A 38 -11.79 26.03 -9.14
C THR A 38 -12.40 25.06 -8.13
N ARG A 39 -11.67 24.69 -7.07
CA ARG A 39 -12.24 23.98 -5.93
C ARG A 39 -12.06 24.80 -4.65
N THR A 40 -13.20 25.27 -4.17
CA THR A 40 -13.49 25.80 -2.85
C THR A 40 -13.20 24.73 -1.79
N ALA A 41 -12.40 25.05 -0.78
CA ALA A 41 -12.28 24.26 0.44
C ALA A 41 -12.82 25.09 1.60
N SER A 42 -13.91 24.58 2.19
CA SER A 42 -14.45 24.99 3.49
C SER A 42 -14.14 23.89 4.50
N ALA A 43 -13.73 24.31 5.70
CA ALA A 43 -14.12 23.79 7.02
C ALA A 43 -12.92 23.69 7.97
N ASP A 44 -12.67 24.80 8.67
CA ASP A 44 -12.12 24.77 10.02
C ASP A 44 -13.19 24.23 10.98
N LYS A 45 -12.80 23.25 11.81
CA LYS A 45 -13.43 23.02 13.12
C LYS A 45 -12.37 22.62 14.13
N ASP A 46 -12.15 23.54 15.05
CA ASP A 46 -11.47 23.35 16.31
C ASP A 46 -12.24 22.40 17.25
N SER A 47 -11.48 21.82 18.16
CA SER A 47 -11.68 21.91 19.62
C SER A 47 -12.12 20.68 20.43
N VAL A 48 -11.31 20.50 21.49
CA VAL A 48 -11.53 19.97 22.86
C VAL A 48 -12.06 18.55 23.15
N ALA A 49 -11.17 17.80 23.83
CA ALA A 49 -11.30 17.22 25.17
C ALA A 49 -12.61 16.54 25.60
N ALA A 50 -12.50 15.31 26.09
CA ALA A 50 -12.83 14.97 27.49
C ALA A 50 -12.58 13.48 27.78
N ASP A 51 -11.95 13.24 28.93
CA ASP A 51 -11.94 11.99 29.67
C ASP A 51 -13.36 11.45 29.91
N SER A 52 -13.54 10.13 29.77
CA SER A 52 -14.62 9.41 30.44
C SER A 52 -14.21 7.97 30.74
N LEU A 53 -13.73 7.80 31.97
CA LEU A 53 -13.65 6.53 32.68
C LEU A 53 -15.08 5.99 32.82
N THR A 54 -15.42 4.92 32.09
CA THR A 54 -16.66 4.17 32.33
C THR A 54 -16.36 2.91 33.13
N GLN A 55 -16.94 2.88 34.33
CA GLN A 55 -16.94 1.75 35.25
C GLN A 55 -17.78 0.62 34.66
N PHE A 56 -17.17 -0.54 34.42
CA PHE A 56 -17.89 -1.77 34.10
C PHE A 56 -18.41 -2.40 35.40
N THR A 57 -19.72 -2.40 35.57
CA THR A 57 -20.41 -3.19 36.60
C THR A 57 -20.55 -4.64 36.11
N HIS A 58 -19.86 -5.56 36.79
CA HIS A 58 -20.03 -7.00 36.61
C HIS A 58 -21.42 -7.43 37.09
N ASN A 59 -22.32 -7.73 36.17
CA ASN A 59 -23.62 -8.33 36.49
C ASN A 59 -23.50 -9.86 36.31
N SER A 60 -23.30 -10.58 37.43
CA SER A 60 -23.36 -12.04 37.46
C SER A 60 -24.82 -12.48 37.48
N GLN A 61 -25.38 -12.73 36.30
CA GLN A 61 -26.65 -13.45 36.18
C GLN A 61 -26.39 -14.94 35.94
N LYS A 62 -27.02 -15.74 36.79
CA LYS A 62 -27.02 -17.20 36.78
C LYS A 62 -27.70 -17.70 35.49
N PRO A 63 -27.15 -18.68 34.76
CA PRO A 63 -27.80 -19.22 33.57
C PRO A 63 -29.13 -19.88 33.94
N PRO A 64 -30.23 -19.61 33.21
CA PRO A 64 -31.43 -20.39 33.31
C PRO A 64 -31.16 -21.84 32.86
N GLU A 65 -31.72 -22.80 33.59
CA GLU A 65 -31.64 -24.22 33.26
C GLU A 65 -32.38 -24.47 31.93
N PRO A 66 -31.81 -25.27 31.01
CA PRO A 66 -32.41 -25.53 29.71
C PRO A 66 -33.62 -26.46 29.85
N ASP A 67 -34.78 -25.99 29.40
CA ASP A 67 -36.00 -26.78 29.22
C ASP A 67 -35.78 -27.87 28.15
N PRO A 68 -35.94 -29.16 28.47
CA PRO A 68 -35.67 -30.25 27.54
C PRO A 68 -36.95 -30.63 26.78
N SER A 69 -37.43 -29.82 25.81
CA SER A 69 -38.68 -30.23 25.12
C SER A 69 -39.02 -29.71 23.71
N ALA A 70 -38.14 -29.03 22.94
CA ALA A 70 -38.59 -28.57 21.61
C ALA A 70 -37.57 -28.46 20.46
N ASP A 71 -36.33 -28.93 20.60
CA ASP A 71 -35.23 -28.49 19.70
C ASP A 71 -34.58 -29.59 18.84
N TYR A 72 -35.35 -30.60 18.41
CA TYR A 72 -34.80 -31.68 17.58
C TYR A 72 -34.83 -31.39 16.07
N ALA A 73 -35.53 -30.33 15.64
CA ALA A 73 -35.66 -29.98 14.21
C ALA A 73 -34.54 -29.07 13.68
N ASP A 74 -33.90 -28.24 14.53
CA ASP A 74 -32.85 -27.31 14.09
C ASP A 74 -31.47 -27.97 13.90
N TYR A 75 -31.24 -29.16 14.48
CA TYR A 75 -29.96 -29.88 14.33
C TYR A 75 -29.76 -30.48 12.92
N VAL A 76 -30.82 -30.69 12.16
CA VAL A 76 -30.71 -31.28 10.81
C VAL A 76 -30.32 -30.22 9.76
N ASN A 77 -30.67 -28.95 9.98
CA ASN A 77 -30.35 -27.87 9.04
C ASN A 77 -28.89 -27.38 9.13
N SER A 78 -28.23 -27.54 10.28
CA SER A 78 -26.83 -27.16 10.45
C SER A 78 -25.87 -28.10 9.72
N ALA A 79 -26.16 -29.41 9.71
CA ALA A 79 -25.32 -30.41 9.04
C ALA A 79 -25.27 -30.23 7.51
N SER A 80 -26.38 -29.82 6.88
CA SER A 80 -26.44 -29.60 5.43
C SER A 80 -25.64 -28.37 5.00
N ARG A 81 -25.74 -27.25 5.74
CA ARG A 81 -24.98 -26.02 5.44
C ARG A 81 -23.46 -26.22 5.52
N ASN A 82 -22.99 -27.09 6.42
CA ASN A 82 -21.56 -27.36 6.55
C ASN A 82 -21.00 -28.15 5.36
N ARG A 83 -21.76 -29.10 4.80
CA ARG A 83 -21.31 -29.89 3.65
C ARG A 83 -21.13 -29.04 2.39
N ASP A 84 -22.06 -28.12 2.15
CA ASP A 84 -21.98 -27.22 1.00
C ASP A 84 -20.76 -26.29 1.11
N SER A 85 -20.43 -25.84 2.32
CA SER A 85 -19.25 -25.02 2.59
C SER A 85 -17.94 -25.79 2.37
N GLU A 86 -17.83 -27.04 2.83
CA GLU A 86 -16.62 -27.86 2.65
C GLU A 86 -16.38 -28.19 1.17
N GLN A 87 -17.46 -28.45 0.42
CA GLN A 87 -17.38 -28.71 -1.01
C GLN A 87 -16.97 -27.46 -1.80
N ALA A 88 -17.52 -26.30 -1.44
CA ALA A 88 -17.14 -24.99 -1.99
C ALA A 88 -15.64 -24.70 -1.79
N ASP A 89 -15.14 -24.86 -0.55
CA ASP A 89 -13.72 -24.67 -0.24
C ASP A 89 -12.82 -25.64 -1.02
N SER A 90 -13.26 -26.90 -1.18
CA SER A 90 -12.52 -27.90 -1.95
C SER A 90 -12.40 -27.53 -3.43
N GLN A 91 -13.48 -27.03 -4.04
CA GLN A 91 -13.49 -26.58 -5.44
C GLN A 91 -12.61 -25.33 -5.63
N LEU A 92 -12.63 -24.40 -4.68
CA LEU A 92 -11.76 -23.22 -4.73
C LEU A 92 -10.30 -23.63 -4.66
N LEU A 93 -9.94 -24.52 -3.74
CA LEU A 93 -8.57 -25.01 -3.60
C LEU A 93 -8.07 -25.75 -4.86
N GLU A 94 -8.94 -26.50 -5.54
CA GLU A 94 -8.62 -27.14 -6.82
C GLU A 94 -8.36 -26.09 -7.92
N ALA A 95 -9.21 -25.08 -8.06
CA ALA A 95 -9.02 -23.98 -9.00
C ALA A 95 -7.73 -23.19 -8.71
N LEU A 96 -7.44 -22.94 -7.43
CA LEU A 96 -6.19 -22.30 -6.99
C LEU A 96 -4.96 -23.18 -7.23
N ALA A 97 -5.08 -24.50 -7.08
CA ALA A 97 -4.01 -25.44 -7.44
C ALA A 97 -3.64 -25.34 -8.92
N GLU A 98 -4.63 -25.20 -9.79
CA GLU A 98 -4.39 -24.96 -11.21
C GLU A 98 -3.72 -23.60 -11.45
N ALA A 99 -4.21 -22.54 -10.81
CA ALA A 99 -3.65 -21.19 -10.92
C ALA A 99 -2.20 -21.08 -10.40
N CYS A 100 -1.83 -21.90 -9.41
CA CYS A 100 -0.48 -21.93 -8.81
C CYS A 100 0.51 -22.82 -9.57
N ARG A 101 0.10 -23.49 -10.65
CA ARG A 101 0.94 -24.46 -11.36
C ARG A 101 2.26 -23.81 -11.83
N GLY A 102 3.38 -24.35 -11.35
CA GLY A 102 4.73 -23.87 -11.68
C GLY A 102 5.18 -22.62 -10.92
N LEU A 103 4.39 -22.11 -9.98
CA LEU A 103 4.74 -20.97 -9.14
C LEU A 103 5.25 -21.43 -7.76
N PRO A 104 6.17 -20.67 -7.12
CA PRO A 104 6.64 -20.96 -5.76
C PRO A 104 5.67 -20.43 -4.69
N ILE A 105 4.38 -20.76 -4.83
CA ILE A 105 3.31 -20.44 -3.88
C ILE A 105 2.32 -21.59 -3.83
N THR A 106 1.78 -21.87 -2.64
CA THR A 106 0.79 -22.93 -2.45
C THR A 106 -0.63 -22.39 -2.60
N PRO A 107 -1.62 -23.23 -2.99
CA PRO A 107 -3.02 -22.81 -3.08
C PRO A 107 -3.59 -22.29 -1.76
N GLY A 108 -3.15 -22.89 -0.63
CA GLY A 108 -3.55 -22.44 0.71
C GLY A 108 -3.10 -21.02 1.01
N GLU A 109 -1.86 -20.66 0.66
CA GLU A 109 -1.35 -19.30 0.82
C GLU A 109 -2.08 -18.29 -0.07
N VAL A 110 -2.49 -18.69 -1.28
CA VAL A 110 -3.32 -17.84 -2.14
C VAL A 110 -4.71 -17.67 -1.54
N ARG A 111 -5.33 -18.75 -1.05
CA ARG A 111 -6.63 -18.73 -0.37
C ARG A 111 -6.62 -17.83 0.86
N GLU A 112 -5.56 -17.86 1.66
CA GLU A 112 -5.39 -16.97 2.83
C GLU A 112 -5.30 -15.48 2.45
N ALA A 113 -4.92 -15.18 1.21
CA ALA A 113 -4.84 -13.80 0.73
C ALA A 113 -6.19 -13.26 0.20
N PHE A 114 -7.17 -14.14 -0.05
CA PHE A 114 -8.50 -13.72 -0.50
C PHE A 114 -9.29 -13.11 0.66
N THR A 115 -10.04 -12.05 0.36
CA THR A 115 -11.09 -11.60 1.27
C THR A 115 -12.36 -12.43 1.08
N PRO A 116 -13.32 -12.40 2.03
CA PRO A 116 -14.61 -13.07 1.85
C PRO A 116 -15.34 -12.63 0.56
N GLU A 117 -15.21 -11.35 0.18
CA GLU A 117 -15.80 -10.80 -1.05
C GLU A 117 -15.13 -11.40 -2.30
N ASP A 118 -13.81 -11.60 -2.27
CA ASP A 118 -13.09 -12.24 -3.38
C ASP A 118 -13.55 -13.70 -3.57
N ILE A 119 -13.84 -14.41 -2.47
CA ILE A 119 -14.38 -15.78 -2.49
C ILE A 119 -15.80 -15.79 -3.07
N GLU A 120 -16.65 -14.83 -2.68
CA GLU A 120 -18.00 -14.67 -3.22
C GLU A 120 -17.97 -14.33 -4.73
N GLU A 121 -17.06 -13.45 -5.17
CA GLU A 121 -16.86 -13.14 -6.59
C GLU A 121 -16.45 -14.38 -7.40
N TRP A 122 -15.58 -15.23 -6.85
CA TRP A 122 -15.22 -16.49 -7.48
C TRP A 122 -16.42 -17.44 -7.59
N HIS A 123 -17.20 -17.60 -6.51
CA HIS A 123 -18.41 -18.41 -6.51
C HIS A 123 -19.44 -17.97 -7.55
N ASN A 124 -19.57 -16.65 -7.73
CA ASN A 124 -20.48 -16.07 -8.72
C ASN A 124 -19.92 -16.13 -10.16
N GLY A 125 -18.73 -16.71 -10.37
CA GLY A 125 -18.08 -16.81 -11.68
C GLY A 125 -17.52 -15.47 -12.19
N CYS A 126 -17.47 -14.44 -11.34
CA CYS A 126 -16.91 -13.12 -11.68
C CYS A 126 -15.39 -13.11 -11.70
N LEU A 127 -14.76 -14.16 -11.17
CA LEU A 127 -13.32 -14.28 -10.99
C LEU A 127 -12.80 -15.47 -11.82
N PRO A 128 -12.54 -15.28 -13.13
CA PRO A 128 -12.15 -16.35 -14.04
C PRO A 128 -10.77 -16.91 -13.69
N GLN A 129 -10.48 -18.11 -14.19
CA GLN A 129 -9.24 -18.84 -13.91
C GLN A 129 -7.96 -18.04 -14.23
N ASP A 130 -7.96 -17.27 -15.33
CA ASP A 130 -6.81 -16.43 -15.71
C ASP A 130 -6.55 -15.30 -14.70
N THR A 131 -7.60 -14.77 -14.08
CA THR A 131 -7.49 -13.78 -12.99
C THR A 131 -6.89 -14.43 -11.74
N LEU A 132 -7.26 -15.68 -11.42
CA LEU A 132 -6.65 -16.44 -10.33
C LEU A 132 -5.15 -16.65 -10.56
N ALA A 133 -4.75 -17.06 -11.77
CA ALA A 133 -3.35 -17.25 -12.13
C ALA A 133 -2.56 -15.93 -12.05
N THR A 134 -3.14 -14.85 -12.56
CA THR A 134 -2.56 -13.50 -12.48
C THR A 134 -2.39 -13.03 -11.04
N PHE A 135 -3.38 -13.30 -10.18
CA PHE A 135 -3.31 -12.98 -8.76
C PHE A 135 -2.24 -13.83 -8.03
N ALA A 136 -2.13 -15.12 -8.32
CA ALA A 136 -1.08 -15.97 -7.77
C ALA A 136 0.33 -15.46 -8.15
N GLN A 137 0.54 -15.06 -9.41
CA GLN A 137 1.78 -14.42 -9.86
C GLN A 137 2.05 -13.10 -9.13
N ALA A 138 1.02 -12.27 -8.95
CA ALA A 138 1.11 -11.03 -8.20
C ALA A 138 1.58 -11.24 -6.75
N LEU A 139 1.07 -12.28 -6.08
CA LEU A 139 1.51 -12.64 -4.73
C LEU A 139 2.98 -13.11 -4.70
N VAL A 140 3.41 -13.90 -5.68
CA VAL A 140 4.83 -14.30 -5.81
C VAL A 140 5.72 -13.08 -6.01
N GLN A 141 5.36 -12.19 -6.94
CA GLN A 141 6.07 -10.94 -7.17
C GLN A 141 6.14 -10.10 -5.89
N ARG A 142 5.03 -10.01 -5.14
CA ARG A 142 4.99 -9.28 -3.88
C ARG A 142 5.94 -9.86 -2.83
N ARG A 143 6.03 -11.19 -2.71
CA ARG A 143 7.00 -11.85 -1.81
C ARG A 143 8.45 -11.54 -2.18
N GLU A 144 8.77 -11.50 -3.46
CA GLU A 144 10.12 -11.13 -3.90
C GLU A 144 10.42 -9.65 -3.62
N MET A 145 9.44 -8.77 -3.85
CA MET A 145 9.54 -7.36 -3.46
C MET A 145 9.73 -7.19 -1.96
N ASP A 146 9.01 -7.92 -1.12
CA ASP A 146 9.17 -7.88 0.33
C ASP A 146 10.61 -8.20 0.78
N LYS A 147 11.35 -9.01 -0.01
CA LYS A 147 12.77 -9.33 0.18
C LYS A 147 13.72 -8.29 -0.42
N GLY A 148 13.20 -7.18 -0.94
CA GLY A 148 13.98 -6.13 -1.62
C GLY A 148 14.40 -6.48 -3.04
N LYS A 149 13.88 -7.55 -3.64
CA LYS A 149 14.22 -7.93 -5.02
C LYS A 149 13.37 -7.18 -6.02
N ARG A 150 14.03 -6.48 -6.94
CA ARG A 150 13.39 -5.74 -8.03
C ARG A 150 12.69 -6.70 -9.01
N PRO A 151 11.37 -6.55 -9.26
CA PRO A 151 10.69 -7.28 -10.32
C PRO A 151 11.31 -7.00 -11.70
N ALA A 152 11.26 -7.97 -12.62
CA ALA A 152 11.87 -7.83 -13.95
C ALA A 152 11.29 -6.65 -14.77
N LEU A 153 10.00 -6.36 -14.61
CA LEU A 153 9.30 -5.28 -15.32
C LEU A 153 9.58 -3.89 -14.76
N TYR A 154 10.23 -3.77 -13.60
CA TYR A 154 10.49 -2.48 -12.97
C TYR A 154 11.84 -1.96 -13.47
N THR A 155 11.85 -1.48 -14.71
CA THR A 155 13.07 -1.10 -15.45
C THR A 155 13.39 0.39 -15.39
N GLU A 156 12.46 1.22 -14.94
CA GLU A 156 12.59 2.68 -15.00
C GLU A 156 12.89 3.28 -13.62
N PRO A 157 13.85 4.22 -13.52
CA PRO A 157 14.07 4.97 -12.30
C PRO A 157 12.96 6.01 -12.08
N ALA A 158 12.44 6.07 -10.87
CA ALA A 158 11.43 7.05 -10.44
C ALA A 158 11.76 7.60 -9.05
N SER A 159 11.08 8.69 -8.67
CA SER A 159 11.21 9.33 -7.36
C SER A 159 9.89 9.26 -6.60
N CYS A 160 9.88 8.61 -5.44
CA CYS A 160 8.73 8.58 -4.54
C CYS A 160 8.93 9.57 -3.39
N GLN A 161 7.91 10.35 -3.05
CA GLN A 161 7.99 11.34 -1.95
C GLN A 161 8.35 10.71 -0.60
N HIS A 162 7.94 9.47 -0.35
CA HIS A 162 8.21 8.78 0.92
C HIS A 162 9.45 7.87 0.88
N CYS A 163 9.73 7.26 -0.27
CA CYS A 163 10.82 6.28 -0.39
C CYS A 163 12.10 6.86 -0.99
N GLY A 164 12.03 7.98 -1.72
CA GLY A 164 13.13 8.49 -2.54
C GLY A 164 13.26 7.75 -3.88
N PRO A 165 14.48 7.61 -4.43
CA PRO A 165 14.70 6.94 -5.70
C PRO A 165 14.33 5.45 -5.66
N VAL A 166 13.46 5.00 -6.56
CA VAL A 166 12.93 3.63 -6.62
C VAL A 166 12.86 3.12 -8.05
N TRP A 167 12.77 1.81 -8.23
CA TRP A 167 12.45 1.18 -9.52
C TRP A 167 10.94 1.07 -9.71
N LEU A 168 10.43 1.47 -10.88
CA LEU A 168 9.04 1.32 -11.34
C LEU A 168 9.01 0.90 -12.82
N TRP A 169 7.83 0.65 -13.37
CA TRP A 169 7.63 0.40 -14.81
C TRP A 169 7.54 1.69 -15.65
N PHE A 170 7.65 2.86 -15.01
CA PHE A 170 7.66 4.17 -15.66
C PHE A 170 8.54 5.14 -14.87
N SER A 171 9.10 6.14 -15.55
CA SER A 171 9.87 7.21 -14.93
C SER A 171 8.97 8.35 -14.44
N GLY A 172 9.37 9.06 -13.39
CA GLY A 172 8.70 10.28 -12.93
C GLY A 172 8.67 10.44 -11.43
N GLU A 173 7.84 11.37 -10.96
CA GLU A 173 7.58 11.58 -9.53
C GLU A 173 6.24 10.97 -9.14
N VAL A 174 6.20 10.29 -8.00
CA VAL A 174 5.00 9.65 -7.46
C VAL A 174 4.84 9.99 -5.98
N GLN A 175 3.60 10.16 -5.53
CA GLN A 175 3.30 10.36 -4.10
C GLN A 175 3.64 9.08 -3.32
N GLY A 176 3.16 7.93 -3.77
CA GLY A 176 3.47 6.61 -3.21
C GLY A 176 4.02 5.66 -4.27
N CYS A 177 4.82 4.69 -3.85
CA CYS A 177 5.28 3.59 -4.70
C CYS A 177 4.96 2.24 -4.05
N PRO A 178 4.98 1.13 -4.82
CA PRO A 178 4.74 -0.21 -4.27
C PRO A 178 5.69 -0.60 -3.12
N TRP A 179 6.88 0.02 -3.07
CA TRP A 179 7.89 -0.17 -2.02
C TRP A 179 7.60 0.58 -0.70
N CYS A 180 6.59 1.47 -0.64
CA CYS A 180 6.22 2.16 0.60
C CYS A 180 5.83 1.19 1.72
N TRP A 181 5.28 0.03 1.37
CA TRP A 181 5.00 -1.02 2.35
C TRP A 181 6.26 -1.61 2.95
N ASN A 182 7.31 -1.82 2.13
CA ASN A 182 8.61 -2.24 2.65
C ASN A 182 9.16 -1.18 3.60
N ARG A 183 9.00 0.11 3.27
CA ARG A 183 9.39 1.20 4.16
C ARG A 183 8.73 1.06 5.53
N ILE A 184 7.40 0.95 5.56
CA ILE A 184 6.62 0.85 6.81
C ILE A 184 7.05 -0.39 7.61
N ALA A 185 7.25 -1.51 6.93
CA ALA A 185 7.67 -2.77 7.54
C ALA A 185 9.18 -2.84 7.87
N ASN A 186 9.92 -1.75 7.69
CA ASN A 186 11.39 -1.72 7.75
C ASN A 186 12.02 -2.91 7.01
N ARG A 187 11.69 -3.05 5.72
CA ARG A 187 12.25 -4.00 4.75
C ARG A 187 13.10 -3.28 3.70
N PRO A 188 14.06 -3.98 3.06
CA PRO A 188 14.95 -3.36 2.07
C PRO A 188 14.19 -2.85 0.84
N ILE A 189 14.70 -1.78 0.24
CA ILE A 189 14.19 -1.19 -1.00
C ILE A 189 15.32 -1.10 -2.03
N PRO A 190 15.22 -1.77 -3.19
CA PRO A 190 16.25 -1.72 -4.22
C PRO A 190 16.33 -0.31 -4.81
N ARG A 191 17.55 0.24 -4.89
CA ARG A 191 17.78 1.61 -5.36
C ARG A 191 18.30 1.63 -6.80
N PRO A 192 17.74 2.46 -7.69
CA PRO A 192 18.23 2.59 -9.06
C PRO A 192 19.58 3.29 -9.15
N GLN A 193 19.90 4.13 -8.16
CA GLN A 193 21.15 4.88 -8.12
C GLN A 193 21.64 5.08 -6.68
N PRO A 194 22.96 5.31 -6.49
CA PRO A 194 23.51 5.75 -5.22
C PRO A 194 22.88 7.07 -4.73
N VAL A 195 22.51 7.09 -3.46
CA VAL A 195 21.93 8.25 -2.75
C VAL A 195 23.00 8.95 -1.92
N ARG A 196 22.84 10.26 -1.70
CA ARG A 196 23.74 11.05 -0.85
C ARG A 196 23.38 10.86 0.63
N CYS A 197 24.36 10.62 1.49
CA CYS A 197 24.16 10.49 2.94
C CYS A 197 23.48 11.73 3.54
N GLY A 198 23.89 12.94 3.17
CA GLY A 198 23.31 14.19 3.67
C GLY A 198 21.83 14.39 3.34
N GLY A 199 21.37 13.76 2.25
CA GLY A 199 19.95 13.74 1.87
C GLY A 199 19.13 12.67 2.59
N CYS A 200 19.75 11.88 3.47
CA CYS A 200 19.10 10.84 4.26
C CYS A 200 18.67 11.40 5.63
N ALA A 201 17.47 11.05 6.08
CA ALA A 201 17.00 11.35 7.43
C ALA A 201 17.78 10.58 8.52
N HIS A 202 18.39 9.45 8.16
CA HIS A 202 19.21 8.66 9.10
C HIS A 202 20.64 9.19 9.27
N PHE A 203 21.08 10.16 8.47
CA PHE A 203 22.41 10.74 8.60
C PHE A 203 22.46 11.75 9.74
N GLN A 204 23.20 11.39 10.79
CA GLN A 204 23.44 12.19 11.98
C GLN A 204 24.83 12.80 11.91
N ARG A 205 24.92 14.11 11.80
CA ARG A 205 26.19 14.83 11.83
C ARG A 205 26.82 14.69 13.22
N ILE A 206 28.14 14.55 13.28
CA ILE A 206 28.93 14.68 14.51
C ILE A 206 29.39 16.14 14.67
N ASP A 207 30.34 16.41 15.57
CA ASP A 207 30.97 17.73 15.74
C ASP A 207 31.90 18.08 14.56
N HIS A 208 31.35 18.03 13.35
CA HIS A 208 31.99 18.39 12.10
C HIS A 208 30.92 18.75 11.07
N PRO A 209 31.11 19.83 10.29
CA PRO A 209 30.07 20.35 9.40
C PRO A 209 29.60 19.38 8.32
N HIS A 210 30.45 18.45 7.86
CA HIS A 210 30.15 17.52 6.76
C HIS A 210 30.20 16.04 7.13
N LEU A 211 30.65 15.69 8.34
CA LEU A 211 30.92 14.31 8.73
C LEU A 211 29.83 13.83 9.70
N GLY A 212 29.47 12.56 9.60
CA GLY A 212 28.43 11.97 10.43
C GLY A 212 28.38 10.46 10.35
N HIS A 213 27.34 9.88 10.93
CA HIS A 213 27.06 8.46 10.94
C HIS A 213 25.63 8.18 10.49
N CYS A 214 25.35 6.96 10.05
CA CYS A 214 24.03 6.44 9.78
C CYS A 214 23.43 5.85 11.06
N ALA A 215 22.33 6.42 11.52
CA ALA A 215 21.58 5.93 12.69
C ALA A 215 21.05 4.49 12.55
N GLN A 216 21.04 3.93 11.33
CA GLN A 216 20.61 2.56 11.06
C GLN A 216 21.77 1.54 11.12
N GLY A 217 23.01 1.96 11.40
CA GLY A 217 24.17 1.07 11.47
C GLY A 217 24.60 0.49 10.13
N GLU A 218 24.17 1.12 9.03
CA GLU A 218 24.61 0.81 7.67
C GLU A 218 26.15 0.95 7.57
N PRO A 219 26.88 0.08 6.83
CA PRO A 219 28.35 0.07 6.83
C PRO A 219 28.97 1.45 6.59
N GLU A 220 30.03 1.78 7.34
CA GLU A 220 30.70 3.08 7.32
C GLU A 220 32.22 2.92 7.30
N GLY A 221 32.92 3.94 6.81
CA GLY A 221 34.37 4.03 6.99
C GLY A 221 34.74 4.30 8.45
N ILE A 222 36.01 4.06 8.80
CA ILE A 222 36.54 4.32 10.16
C ILE A 222 36.31 5.78 10.58
N SER A 223 36.36 6.70 9.62
CA SER A 223 36.15 8.13 9.85
C SER A 223 34.67 8.56 9.80
N GLY A 224 33.72 7.64 9.63
CA GLY A 224 32.30 7.97 9.40
C GLY A 224 31.97 8.20 7.92
N LEU A 225 30.87 8.91 7.67
CA LEU A 225 30.29 9.20 6.36
C LEU A 225 30.30 10.70 6.09
N TRP A 226 30.72 11.12 4.90
CA TRP A 226 30.51 12.48 4.44
C TRP A 226 29.08 12.68 3.96
N ASP A 227 28.52 13.86 4.16
CA ASP A 227 27.18 14.20 3.66
C ASP A 227 27.07 14.15 2.13
N THR A 228 28.19 14.29 1.41
CA THR A 228 28.28 14.16 -0.04
C THR A 228 28.52 12.73 -0.53
N ASP A 229 28.84 11.78 0.35
CA ASP A 229 29.09 10.38 -0.02
C ASP A 229 27.87 9.78 -0.71
N ARG A 230 28.12 9.10 -1.83
CA ARG A 230 27.09 8.41 -2.61
C ARG A 230 27.19 6.90 -2.37
N ARG A 231 26.12 6.30 -1.85
CA ARG A 231 26.08 4.86 -1.52
C ARG A 231 24.77 4.21 -1.94
N HIS A 232 24.80 2.91 -2.18
CA HIS A 232 23.57 2.11 -2.23
C HIS A 232 23.12 1.84 -0.79
N CYS A 233 22.08 2.54 -0.34
CA CYS A 233 21.50 2.39 0.98
C CYS A 233 20.06 1.92 0.85
N GLU A 234 19.80 0.66 1.17
CA GLU A 234 18.46 0.07 1.09
C GLU A 234 17.51 0.67 2.13
N ARG A 235 18.07 1.20 3.22
CA ARG A 235 17.35 1.90 4.30
C ARG A 235 17.18 3.40 4.06
N TYR A 236 17.69 3.96 2.97
CA TYR A 236 17.65 5.42 2.71
C TYR A 236 16.25 6.01 2.92
N LEU A 237 16.12 7.04 3.74
CA LEU A 237 14.86 7.75 3.94
C LEU A 237 15.08 9.20 3.50
N PRO A 238 14.31 9.75 2.54
CA PRO A 238 14.43 11.15 2.18
C PRO A 238 14.32 12.01 3.43
N ARG A 239 15.26 12.94 3.61
CA ARG A 239 15.11 13.97 4.64
C ARG A 239 13.86 14.79 4.28
N PRO A 240 12.92 15.02 5.23
CA PRO A 240 11.84 15.95 4.99
C PRO A 240 12.46 17.28 4.58
N GLU A 241 11.99 17.88 3.50
CA GLU A 241 12.37 19.26 3.19
C GLU A 241 12.05 20.07 4.45
N ALA A 242 13.07 20.71 5.01
CA ALA A 242 12.82 21.68 6.08
C ALA A 242 11.77 22.63 5.49
N PRO A 243 10.60 22.82 6.15
CA PRO A 243 9.57 23.69 5.62
C PRO A 243 10.28 24.98 5.30
N ASN A 244 10.36 25.31 4.00
CA ASN A 244 11.21 26.38 3.53
C ASN A 244 10.88 27.58 4.38
N ASP A 245 11.81 27.99 5.24
CA ASP A 245 11.63 29.08 6.20
C ASP A 245 11.63 30.44 5.47
N SER A 246 11.17 30.45 4.22
CA SER A 246 10.76 31.57 3.40
C SER A 246 9.72 32.47 4.07
N HIS A 247 9.06 32.02 5.15
CA HIS A 247 8.26 32.90 6.00
C HIS A 247 9.10 33.83 6.90
N SER A 248 10.40 33.55 7.06
CA SER A 248 11.34 34.45 7.77
C SER A 248 11.68 35.71 6.97
N ARG A 249 11.30 35.80 5.69
CA ARG A 249 11.53 37.01 4.86
C ARG A 249 10.45 38.10 4.99
N TRP A 250 9.31 37.81 5.63
CA TRP A 250 8.18 38.76 5.75
C TRP A 250 8.02 39.41 7.14
N LYS A 251 8.93 39.17 8.10
CA LYS A 251 8.93 39.85 9.42
C LYS A 251 9.61 41.24 9.42
N GLY A 252 9.69 41.91 8.28
CA GLY A 252 10.42 43.19 8.13
C GLY A 252 9.63 44.38 7.59
N LEU A 253 8.30 44.29 7.41
CA LEU A 253 7.47 45.45 7.07
C LEU A 253 6.65 45.89 8.29
N GLU A 254 7.33 46.45 9.28
CA GLU A 254 6.69 47.33 10.27
C GLU A 254 6.19 48.57 9.53
N ILE A 255 4.90 48.59 9.22
CA ILE A 255 4.20 49.80 8.80
C ILE A 255 4.09 50.69 10.05
N LYS A 256 5.03 51.64 10.20
CA LYS A 256 4.88 52.76 11.14
C LYS A 256 3.75 53.67 10.63
N GLY A 257 2.53 53.37 11.05
CA GLY A 257 1.40 54.28 10.90
C GLY A 257 1.43 55.34 12.01
N GLU A 258 1.97 56.52 11.70
CA GLU A 258 1.75 57.74 12.50
C GLU A 258 0.28 58.18 12.30
N PHE A 259 -0.56 57.92 13.30
CA PHE A 259 -1.87 58.54 13.43
C PHE A 259 -1.73 59.85 14.22
N SER A 260 -1.70 60.98 13.52
CA SER A 260 -1.93 62.31 14.12
C SER A 260 -3.43 62.60 14.17
N LYS A 261 -3.88 63.12 15.30
CA LYS A 261 -5.25 63.58 15.60
C LYS A 261 -5.51 64.97 15.06
#